data_AF-A0A285TLL5-F1
#
_entry.id   AF-A0A285TLL5-F1
#
_cell.length_a   1.000
_cell.length_b   1.000
_cell.length_c   1.000
_cell.angle_alpha   90.00
_cell.angle_beta   90.00
_cell.angle_gamma   90.00
#
_symmetry.space_group_name_H-M   'P 1'
#
loop_
_entity.id
_entity.type
_entity.pdbx_description
1 polymer ?
#
loop_
_entity_poly.entity_id
_entity_poly.type
_entity_poly.pdbx_seq_one_letter_code
_entity_poly.pdbx_strand_id
1 'polypeptide(L)'
;MKKWFAICFIALLTLVGCNAEGTDKGKSKNEEEQTMNTQFFGEWAGNIEIPNSPLPVIIKLEETTGTFSVPVQGLENFPFESIRYNEDAVDIAINLQGQKISIKGKIANGEIEGTFTQNGATFPVIFTPNDSTAKEETSYEQVLIPVEGGDLKVALQKAKNGEPSPVAIIVAGSGPTDKNGNSVAGVKSDSYKMLAEQLAEKNIATIRYDKRGIGENTIIVKDPNAVQFYDFAKDVASIIAYANSQDSFTSVHVIGHSEGAILSTLAVQKETVDSLILLAGTGRRIDEVMIDQLSAQLSPELVKESKEILAKVKAGEIVEDMSNELKMIFPVPSQPYLTSWIKYDPKEELEKVTNPKFVIHGTSDIQVIDKDVEALRQSADETVIIEGMNHVLKNAPTDVDANLATYTDPSLPLHEELIPTIEKFIKK
;
A
#
# COMPACT_ATOMS: atom_id res chain seq x y z
N MET A 1 -25.39 10.96 -2.65
CA MET A 1 -24.58 10.03 -3.47
C MET A 1 -23.72 9.23 -2.51
N LYS A 2 -24.08 7.97 -2.24
CA LYS A 2 -23.35 7.12 -1.30
C LYS A 2 -22.01 6.76 -1.95
N LYS A 3 -20.89 7.19 -1.35
CA LYS A 3 -19.56 6.82 -1.83
C LYS A 3 -19.31 5.36 -1.48
N TRP A 4 -18.99 4.58 -2.50
CA TRP A 4 -18.68 3.16 -2.39
C TRP A 4 -17.25 3.03 -1.86
N PHE A 5 -17.09 2.56 -0.62
CA PHE A 5 -15.80 2.01 -0.21
C PHE A 5 -15.78 0.56 -0.68
N ALA A 6 -15.19 0.34 -1.84
CA ALA A 6 -14.79 -1.00 -2.25
C ALA A 6 -13.75 -1.51 -1.25
N ILE A 7 -13.99 -2.69 -0.70
CA ILE A 7 -12.92 -3.53 -0.14
C ILE A 7 -11.94 -3.74 -1.30
N CYS A 8 -10.83 -3.01 -1.29
CA CYS A 8 -9.97 -2.88 -2.45
C CYS A 8 -9.07 -4.12 -2.60
N PHE A 9 -9.62 -5.17 -3.19
CA PHE A 9 -8.86 -6.06 -4.04
C PHE A 9 -8.98 -5.55 -5.48
N ILE A 10 -8.04 -4.72 -5.92
CA ILE A 10 -7.94 -4.40 -7.35
C ILE A 10 -6.97 -5.40 -7.96
N ALA A 11 -7.51 -6.28 -8.80
CA ALA A 11 -6.72 -7.09 -9.71
C ALA A 11 -5.94 -6.17 -10.65
N LEU A 12 -4.63 -6.37 -10.71
CA LEU A 12 -3.70 -5.65 -11.56
C LEU A 12 -4.18 -5.66 -13.02
N LEU A 13 -4.36 -4.48 -13.60
CA LEU A 13 -4.36 -4.31 -15.06
C LEU A 13 -2.91 -4.53 -15.53
N THR A 14 -2.60 -5.75 -15.95
CA THR A 14 -1.30 -6.05 -16.56
C THR A 14 -1.29 -5.59 -18.02
N LEU A 15 -0.36 -4.69 -18.36
CA LEU A 15 0.05 -4.48 -19.75
C LEU A 15 0.79 -5.73 -20.23
N VAL A 16 0.07 -6.73 -20.77
CA VAL A 16 0.67 -7.90 -21.43
C VAL A 16 0.56 -7.72 -22.95
N GLY A 17 1.69 -7.59 -23.62
CA GLY A 17 1.81 -7.66 -25.07
C GLY A 17 2.52 -8.94 -25.50
N CYS A 18 1.88 -9.73 -26.37
CA CYS A 18 2.51 -10.84 -27.08
C CYS A 18 3.46 -10.32 -28.17
N ASN A 19 4.62 -10.95 -28.28
CA ASN A 19 5.66 -10.66 -29.28
C ASN A 19 5.21 -10.99 -30.71
N ALA A 20 5.52 -10.10 -31.65
CA ALA A 20 5.77 -10.44 -33.05
C ALA A 20 6.82 -9.47 -33.62
N GLU A 21 7.91 -10.04 -34.14
CA GLU A 21 9.03 -9.33 -34.75
C GLU A 21 8.63 -8.64 -36.07
N GLY A 22 9.22 -7.48 -36.33
CA GLY A 22 9.13 -6.78 -37.61
C GLY A 22 10.16 -5.66 -37.71
N THR A 23 11.26 -5.94 -38.41
CA THR A 23 12.29 -4.98 -38.81
C THR A 23 11.77 -3.98 -39.85
N ASP A 24 12.10 -2.69 -39.72
CA ASP A 24 12.60 -1.91 -40.87
C ASP A 24 13.36 -0.64 -40.46
N LYS A 25 14.41 -0.32 -41.23
CA LYS A 25 15.26 0.87 -41.13
C LYS A 25 14.77 1.94 -42.11
N GLY A 26 14.62 3.19 -41.64
CA GLY A 26 14.39 4.34 -42.51
C GLY A 26 15.03 5.62 -41.96
N LYS A 27 15.94 6.23 -42.74
CA LYS A 27 16.75 7.42 -42.40
C LYS A 27 15.96 8.75 -42.43
N SER A 28 16.41 9.66 -41.55
CA SER A 28 16.64 11.12 -41.74
C SER A 28 15.48 12.05 -42.11
N LYS A 29 15.16 13.00 -41.20
CA LYS A 29 14.66 14.34 -41.54
C LYS A 29 15.12 15.40 -40.52
N ASN A 30 15.72 16.46 -41.06
CA ASN A 30 15.85 17.85 -40.63
C ASN A 30 15.74 18.18 -39.12
N GLU A 31 16.84 18.64 -38.56
CA GLU A 31 16.87 19.40 -37.30
C GLU A 31 16.30 20.81 -37.58
N GLU A 32 15.02 21.00 -37.25
CA GLU A 32 14.43 22.33 -37.08
C GLU A 32 14.95 22.93 -35.77
N GLU A 33 15.37 24.19 -35.80
CA GLU A 33 15.76 24.97 -34.63
C GLU A 33 14.60 24.99 -33.62
N GLN A 34 14.77 24.34 -32.46
CA GLN A 34 13.74 24.31 -31.41
C GLN A 34 13.74 25.64 -30.66
N THR A 35 12.62 26.36 -30.69
CA THR A 35 12.35 27.47 -29.77
C THR A 35 11.80 26.88 -28.47
N MET A 36 12.43 27.18 -27.32
CA MET A 36 12.13 26.49 -26.06
C MET A 36 11.74 27.49 -24.96
N ASN A 37 10.58 27.28 -24.33
CA ASN A 37 10.22 27.96 -23.09
C ASN A 37 10.81 27.19 -21.89
N THR A 38 11.72 27.82 -21.14
CA THR A 38 12.39 27.20 -19.99
C THR A 38 11.46 26.90 -18.83
N GLN A 39 10.24 27.45 -18.82
CA GLN A 39 9.22 27.13 -17.82
C GLN A 39 8.82 25.67 -17.85
N PHE A 40 9.03 24.94 -18.95
CA PHE A 40 8.77 23.50 -19.00
C PHE A 40 9.69 22.68 -18.08
N PHE A 41 10.88 23.16 -17.76
CA PHE A 41 11.88 22.33 -17.10
C PHE A 41 11.55 22.08 -15.63
N GLY A 42 11.72 20.84 -15.20
CA GLY A 42 11.37 20.40 -13.86
C GLY A 42 10.53 19.13 -13.89
N GLU A 43 10.04 18.75 -12.72
CA GLU A 43 9.14 17.63 -12.58
C GLU A 43 7.70 18.13 -12.51
N TRP A 44 6.79 17.37 -13.09
CA TRP A 44 5.38 17.70 -13.17
C TRP A 44 4.54 16.47 -12.87
N ALA A 45 3.47 16.64 -12.09
CA ALA A 45 2.55 15.56 -11.76
C ALA A 45 1.18 15.85 -12.35
N GLY A 46 0.49 14.81 -12.83
CA GLY A 46 -0.83 14.94 -13.43
C GLY A 46 -1.62 13.64 -13.37
N ASN A 47 -2.88 13.70 -13.79
CA ASN A 47 -3.72 12.51 -13.97
C ASN A 47 -4.14 12.41 -15.43
N ILE A 48 -3.96 11.22 -16.02
CA ILE A 48 -4.56 10.90 -17.32
C ILE A 48 -6.03 10.55 -17.04
N GLU A 49 -6.95 11.32 -17.62
CA GLU A 49 -8.39 11.19 -17.39
C GLU A 49 -8.99 10.03 -18.20
N ILE A 50 -8.75 8.81 -17.74
CA ILE A 50 -9.36 7.60 -18.29
C ILE A 50 -10.77 7.44 -17.69
N PRO A 51 -11.81 7.12 -18.48
CA PRO A 51 -13.16 6.91 -17.97
C PRO A 51 -13.19 5.95 -16.77
N ASN A 52 -13.72 6.43 -15.65
CA ASN A 52 -13.88 5.73 -14.36
C ASN A 52 -12.59 5.39 -13.59
N SER A 53 -11.39 5.73 -14.08
CA SER A 53 -10.14 5.44 -13.38
C SER A 53 -9.00 6.37 -13.80
N PRO A 54 -8.92 7.60 -13.25
CA PRO A 54 -7.79 8.48 -13.50
C PRO A 54 -6.46 7.80 -13.17
N LEU A 55 -5.46 7.95 -14.06
CA LEU A 55 -4.15 7.33 -13.90
C LEU A 55 -3.12 8.39 -13.50
N PRO A 56 -2.58 8.37 -12.27
CA PRO A 56 -1.54 9.30 -11.84
C PRO A 56 -0.24 9.06 -12.61
N VAL A 57 0.35 10.14 -13.12
CA VAL A 57 1.60 10.12 -13.88
C VAL A 57 2.50 11.28 -13.48
N ILE A 58 3.80 11.07 -13.65
CA ILE A 58 4.82 12.08 -13.43
C ILE A 58 5.67 12.19 -14.69
N ILE A 59 5.96 13.42 -15.12
CA ILE A 59 6.96 13.69 -16.16
C ILE A 59 8.07 14.54 -15.59
N LYS A 60 9.32 14.22 -15.91
CA LYS A 60 10.46 15.11 -15.71
C LYS A 60 10.92 15.62 -17.05
N LEU A 61 10.91 16.93 -17.23
CA LEU A 61 11.25 17.61 -18.48
C LEU A 61 12.62 18.28 -18.35
N GLU A 62 13.53 17.95 -19.25
CA GLU A 62 14.86 18.55 -19.37
C GLU A 62 15.05 19.08 -20.80
N GLU A 63 16.17 19.74 -21.07
CA GLU A 63 16.41 20.43 -22.36
C GLU A 63 16.34 19.49 -23.57
N THR A 64 16.91 18.29 -23.46
CA THR A 64 16.97 17.31 -24.57
C THR A 64 16.48 15.92 -24.18
N THR A 65 16.12 15.74 -22.91
CA THR A 65 15.81 14.47 -22.27
C THR A 65 14.59 14.62 -21.38
N GLY A 66 14.14 13.51 -20.82
CA GLY A 66 13.14 13.51 -19.78
C GLY A 66 12.69 12.09 -19.45
N THR A 67 11.85 12.00 -18.44
CA THR A 67 11.37 10.70 -17.93
C THR A 67 9.88 10.72 -17.66
N PHE A 68 9.28 9.54 -17.73
CA PHE A 68 7.87 9.25 -17.46
C PHE A 68 7.79 8.23 -16.33
N SER A 69 6.96 8.51 -15.34
CA SER A 69 6.66 7.57 -14.26
C SER A 69 5.15 7.35 -14.16
N VAL A 70 4.75 6.12 -13.87
CA VAL A 70 3.41 5.73 -13.48
C VAL A 70 3.52 5.03 -12.12
N PRO A 71 3.54 5.79 -11.01
CA PRO A 71 3.86 5.25 -9.69
C PRO A 71 2.95 4.10 -9.28
N VAL A 72 1.66 4.20 -9.59
CA VAL A 72 0.66 3.17 -9.28
C VAL A 72 0.88 1.85 -10.05
N GLN A 73 1.75 1.85 -11.06
CA GLN A 73 2.14 0.68 -11.84
C GLN A 73 3.61 0.29 -11.62
N GLY A 74 4.32 0.97 -10.70
CA GLY A 74 5.74 0.73 -10.43
C GLY A 74 6.68 1.11 -11.57
N LEU A 75 6.20 1.84 -12.59
CA LEU A 75 7.04 2.36 -13.66
C LEU A 75 7.65 3.67 -13.18
N GLU A 76 8.97 3.69 -12.98
CA GLU A 76 9.67 4.88 -12.49
C GLU A 76 10.76 5.32 -13.47
N ASN A 77 10.84 6.64 -13.69
CA ASN A 77 11.89 7.30 -14.44
C ASN A 77 12.15 6.70 -15.84
N PHE A 78 11.09 6.23 -16.52
CA PHE A 78 11.21 5.62 -17.84
C PHE A 78 11.59 6.69 -18.88
N PRO A 79 12.68 6.52 -19.64
CA PRO A 79 13.17 7.57 -20.51
C PRO A 79 12.24 7.82 -21.70
N PHE A 80 12.12 9.09 -22.11
CA PHE A 80 11.47 9.42 -23.37
C PHE A 80 12.27 8.87 -24.57
N GLU A 81 11.58 8.44 -25.61
CA GLU A 81 12.18 8.12 -26.91
C GLU A 81 12.59 9.42 -27.63
N SER A 82 11.77 10.47 -27.52
CA SER A 82 12.11 11.82 -27.98
C SER A 82 11.30 12.88 -27.26
N ILE A 83 11.88 14.08 -27.13
CA ILE A 83 11.19 15.30 -26.70
C ILE A 83 11.45 16.42 -27.72
N ARG A 84 10.43 17.22 -28.01
CA ARG A 84 10.54 18.40 -28.87
C ARG A 84 9.76 19.54 -28.26
N TYR A 85 10.40 20.70 -28.19
CA TYR A 85 9.76 21.93 -27.76
C TYR A 85 9.52 22.86 -28.94
N ASN A 86 8.43 23.62 -28.89
CA ASN A 86 8.12 24.69 -29.82
C ASN A 86 7.37 25.80 -29.07
N GLU A 87 8.10 26.84 -28.69
CA GLU A 87 7.64 27.93 -27.83
C GLU A 87 6.97 27.38 -26.55
N ASP A 88 5.65 27.52 -26.45
CA ASP A 88 4.83 27.08 -25.33
C ASP A 88 4.28 25.66 -25.49
N ALA A 89 4.75 24.89 -26.47
CA ALA A 89 4.31 23.51 -26.72
C ALA A 89 5.44 22.49 -26.51
N VAL A 90 5.07 21.30 -26.05
CA VAL A 90 5.96 20.14 -25.91
C VAL A 90 5.32 18.90 -26.53
N ASP A 91 6.08 18.19 -27.37
CA ASP A 91 5.74 16.89 -27.94
C ASP A 91 6.70 15.83 -27.39
N ILE A 92 6.17 14.85 -26.67
CA ILE A 92 6.91 13.75 -26.07
C ILE A 92 6.50 12.45 -26.75
N ALA A 93 7.48 11.59 -27.06
CA ALA A 93 7.27 10.23 -27.49
C ALA A 93 7.92 9.27 -26.51
N ILE A 94 7.21 8.20 -26.16
CA ILE A 94 7.67 7.14 -25.26
C ILE A 94 7.42 5.80 -25.97
N ASN A 95 8.42 4.93 -25.95
CA ASN A 95 8.31 3.58 -26.49
C ASN A 95 8.42 2.58 -25.34
N LEU A 96 7.26 2.20 -24.81
CA LEU A 96 7.18 1.26 -23.69
C LEU A 96 6.96 -0.15 -24.24
N GLN A 97 8.03 -0.95 -24.31
CA GLN A 97 7.98 -2.35 -24.75
C GLN A 97 7.31 -2.52 -26.14
N GLY A 98 7.60 -1.61 -27.08
CA GLY A 98 7.02 -1.62 -28.44
C GLY A 98 5.69 -0.88 -28.56
N GLN A 99 5.10 -0.41 -27.46
CA GLN A 99 3.91 0.44 -27.48
C GLN A 99 4.32 1.91 -27.63
N LYS A 100 3.79 2.56 -28.66
CA LYS A 100 4.01 3.99 -28.90
C LYS A 100 3.02 4.81 -28.09
N ILE A 101 3.56 5.60 -27.19
CA ILE A 101 2.85 6.58 -26.38
C ILE A 101 3.30 7.97 -26.83
N SER A 102 2.37 8.92 -26.91
CA SER A 102 2.69 10.32 -27.17
C SER A 102 1.98 11.23 -26.16
N ILE A 103 2.70 12.20 -25.63
CA ILE A 103 2.13 13.27 -24.79
C ILE A 103 2.35 14.58 -25.54
N LYS A 104 1.27 15.33 -25.76
CA LYS A 104 1.33 16.68 -26.33
C LYS A 104 0.82 17.65 -25.30
N GLY A 105 1.63 18.61 -24.91
CA GLY A 105 1.30 19.60 -23.89
C GLY A 105 1.48 21.03 -24.39
N LYS A 106 0.71 21.95 -23.83
CA LYS A 106 0.92 23.39 -23.96
C LYS A 106 0.97 24.00 -22.57
N ILE A 107 2.00 24.80 -22.29
CA ILE A 107 2.10 25.50 -21.00
C ILE A 107 1.19 26.73 -21.00
N ALA A 108 0.37 26.85 -19.97
CA ALA A 108 -0.52 27.99 -19.74
C ALA A 108 -0.78 28.14 -18.25
N ASN A 109 -0.72 29.37 -17.72
CA ASN A 109 -1.01 29.69 -16.31
C ASN A 109 -0.21 28.88 -15.27
N GLY A 110 1.00 28.41 -15.62
CA GLY A 110 1.83 27.60 -14.73
C GLY A 110 1.46 26.11 -14.69
N GLU A 111 0.59 25.65 -15.60
CA GLU A 111 0.23 24.24 -15.81
C GLU A 111 0.59 23.82 -17.23
N ILE A 112 0.77 22.52 -17.46
CA ILE A 112 0.86 21.93 -18.80
C ILE A 112 -0.45 21.24 -19.11
N GLU A 113 -1.28 21.88 -19.93
CA GLU A 113 -2.51 21.29 -20.45
C GLU A 113 -2.17 20.42 -21.67
N GLY A 114 -2.56 19.15 -21.64
CA GLY A 114 -2.14 18.23 -22.67
C GLY A 114 -3.08 17.07 -22.95
N THR A 115 -2.60 16.23 -23.86
CA THR A 115 -3.25 15.00 -24.27
C THR A 115 -2.24 13.86 -24.24
N PHE A 116 -2.63 12.77 -23.61
CA PHE A 116 -1.92 11.50 -23.63
C PHE A 116 -2.57 10.60 -24.67
N THR A 117 -1.77 10.05 -25.58
CA THR A 117 -2.23 9.14 -26.64
C THR A 117 -1.49 7.81 -26.56
N GLN A 118 -2.23 6.71 -26.51
CA GLN A 118 -1.70 5.35 -26.52
C GLN A 118 -2.62 4.45 -27.34
N ASN A 119 -2.04 3.64 -28.23
CA ASN A 119 -2.78 2.69 -29.09
C ASN A 119 -3.98 3.32 -29.85
N GLY A 120 -3.87 4.60 -30.23
CA GLY A 120 -4.90 5.34 -30.96
C GLY A 120 -6.02 5.93 -30.09
N ALA A 121 -6.03 5.67 -28.78
CA ALA A 121 -6.91 6.35 -27.83
C ALA A 121 -6.21 7.59 -27.27
N THR A 122 -6.96 8.69 -27.11
CA THR A 122 -6.46 9.97 -26.59
C THR A 122 -7.25 10.39 -25.37
N PHE A 123 -6.54 10.75 -24.30
CA PHE A 123 -7.08 11.16 -23.00
C PHE A 123 -6.51 12.52 -22.61
N PRO A 124 -7.28 13.41 -21.98
CA PRO A 124 -6.73 14.65 -21.46
C PRO A 124 -5.84 14.39 -20.24
N VAL A 125 -4.85 15.26 -20.05
CA VAL A 125 -3.98 15.29 -18.88
C VAL A 125 -3.64 16.75 -18.58
N ILE A 126 -3.69 17.13 -17.32
CA ILE A 126 -3.21 18.43 -16.84
C ILE A 126 -2.08 18.13 -15.88
N PHE A 127 -0.90 18.71 -16.13
CA PHE A 127 0.23 18.62 -15.22
C PHE A 127 0.44 19.91 -14.46
N THR A 128 0.69 19.80 -13.16
CA THR A 128 1.10 20.89 -12.29
C THR A 128 2.56 20.72 -11.88
N PRO A 129 3.28 21.80 -11.54
CA PRO A 129 4.66 21.72 -11.07
C PRO A 129 4.74 20.78 -9.87
N ASN A 130 5.63 19.79 -9.96
CA ASN A 130 5.97 18.90 -8.88
C ASN A 130 7.37 19.27 -8.39
N ASP A 131 7.45 20.15 -7.39
CA ASP A 131 8.72 20.53 -6.74
C ASP A 131 9.26 19.38 -5.87
N SER A 132 9.54 18.24 -6.48
CA SER A 132 10.23 17.09 -5.88
C SER A 132 11.76 17.25 -5.97
N THR A 133 12.27 18.49 -5.93
CA THR A 133 13.68 18.74 -5.56
C THR A 133 13.92 18.57 -4.06
N ALA A 134 12.86 18.52 -3.26
CA ALA A 134 12.87 17.70 -2.06
C ALA A 134 12.75 16.23 -2.50
N LYS A 135 13.86 15.60 -2.87
CA LYS A 135 14.02 14.21 -2.43
C LYS A 135 13.69 14.27 -0.95
N GLU A 136 12.62 13.63 -0.48
CA GLU A 136 12.56 13.30 0.93
C GLU A 136 13.91 12.64 1.21
N GLU A 137 14.75 13.27 2.04
CA GLU A 137 15.88 12.56 2.59
C GLU A 137 15.26 11.35 3.27
N THR A 138 15.36 10.19 2.62
CA THR A 138 14.80 8.96 3.14
C THR A 138 15.49 8.74 4.46
N SER A 139 14.74 8.92 5.55
CA SER A 139 15.22 8.81 6.93
C SER A 139 15.59 7.38 7.32
N TYR A 140 15.41 6.43 6.40
CA TYR A 140 15.63 5.01 6.54
C TYR A 140 16.68 4.48 5.56
N GLU A 141 17.32 3.38 5.95
CA GLU A 141 18.20 2.60 5.08
C GLU A 141 17.38 1.51 4.39
N GLN A 142 17.65 1.26 3.11
CA GLN A 142 17.05 0.14 2.42
C GLN A 142 17.86 -1.14 2.69
N VAL A 143 17.18 -2.19 3.10
CA VAL A 143 17.76 -3.52 3.35
C VAL A 143 17.07 -4.54 2.46
N LEU A 144 17.83 -5.51 1.96
CA LEU A 144 17.32 -6.66 1.21
C LEU A 144 17.26 -7.88 2.14
N ILE A 145 16.07 -8.47 2.28
CA ILE A 145 15.84 -9.66 3.10
C ILE A 145 15.48 -10.82 2.17
N PRO A 146 16.26 -11.91 2.15
CA PRO A 146 15.94 -13.07 1.32
C PRO A 146 14.60 -13.70 1.73
N VAL A 147 13.73 -13.93 0.74
CA VAL A 147 12.43 -14.60 0.90
C VAL A 147 12.18 -15.60 -0.23
N GLU A 148 11.10 -16.37 -0.12
CA GLU A 148 10.67 -17.23 -1.22
C GLU A 148 10.32 -16.38 -2.46
N GLY A 149 11.06 -16.56 -3.56
CA GLY A 149 10.81 -15.87 -4.84
C GLY A 149 11.72 -14.68 -5.13
N GLY A 150 12.56 -14.23 -4.18
CA GLY A 150 13.51 -13.13 -4.40
C GLY A 150 13.94 -12.46 -3.09
N ASP A 151 14.31 -11.19 -3.19
CA ASP A 151 14.65 -10.37 -2.03
C ASP A 151 13.53 -9.36 -1.76
N LEU A 152 13.08 -9.31 -0.51
CA LEU A 152 12.16 -8.31 -0.02
C LEU A 152 12.94 -7.04 0.34
N LYS A 153 12.61 -5.93 -0.34
CA LYS A 153 13.12 -4.60 0.01
C LYS A 153 12.34 -4.09 1.23
N VAL A 154 13.08 -3.74 2.28
CA VAL A 154 12.52 -3.16 3.50
C VAL A 154 13.20 -1.85 3.84
N ALA A 155 12.46 -0.96 4.49
CA ALA A 155 12.92 0.29 5.06
C ALA A 155 13.28 0.11 6.54
N LEU A 156 14.56 0.21 6.86
CA LEU A 156 15.11 0.20 8.22
C LEU A 156 15.28 1.64 8.72
N GLN A 157 14.37 2.09 9.57
CA GLN A 157 14.52 3.33 10.31
C GLN A 157 15.38 3.07 11.55
N LYS A 158 16.59 3.64 11.59
CA LYS A 158 17.46 3.54 12.76
C LYS A 158 16.93 4.36 13.93
N ALA A 159 17.17 3.86 15.13
CA ALA A 159 17.00 4.65 16.36
C ALA A 159 17.93 5.87 16.35
N LYS A 160 17.47 6.98 16.92
CA LYS A 160 18.16 8.28 16.83
C LYS A 160 19.58 8.28 17.43
N ASN A 161 19.83 7.50 18.48
CA ASN A 161 21.08 7.58 19.22
C ASN A 161 22.22 6.69 18.68
N GLY A 162 21.99 5.92 17.60
CA GLY A 162 23.04 5.16 16.92
C GLY A 162 23.65 3.96 17.69
N GLU A 163 23.15 3.67 18.89
CA GLU A 163 23.51 2.51 19.71
C GLU A 163 22.59 1.30 19.41
N PRO A 164 22.98 0.07 19.79
CA PRO A 164 22.06 -1.06 19.80
C PRO A 164 20.76 -0.70 20.51
N SER A 165 19.63 -1.06 19.90
CA SER A 165 18.29 -0.62 20.36
C SER A 165 17.24 -1.70 20.09
N PRO A 166 16.06 -1.66 20.74
CA PRO A 166 14.93 -2.48 20.35
C PRO A 166 14.54 -2.19 18.89
N VAL A 167 14.09 -3.20 18.15
CA VAL A 167 13.51 -3.04 16.82
C VAL A 167 12.05 -3.49 16.79
N ALA A 168 11.18 -2.69 16.17
CA ALA A 168 9.79 -3.06 15.91
C ALA A 168 9.53 -3.25 14.42
N ILE A 169 9.05 -4.42 14.03
CA ILE A 169 8.65 -4.74 12.66
C ILE A 169 7.19 -4.34 12.47
N ILE A 170 6.93 -3.36 11.61
CA ILE A 170 5.58 -2.86 11.33
C ILE A 170 5.02 -3.64 10.13
N VAL A 171 3.93 -4.38 10.37
CA VAL A 171 3.25 -5.19 9.35
C VAL A 171 1.93 -4.53 8.99
N ALA A 172 1.82 -4.14 7.72
CA ALA A 172 0.68 -3.42 7.18
C ALA A 172 -0.62 -4.25 7.17
N GLY A 173 -1.74 -3.54 7.26
CA GLY A 173 -3.10 -4.06 7.06
C GLY A 173 -3.40 -4.54 5.65
N SER A 174 -4.69 -4.74 5.36
CA SER A 174 -5.16 -5.39 4.14
C SER A 174 -5.01 -4.55 2.89
N GLY A 175 -4.90 -5.23 1.75
CA GLY A 175 -4.84 -4.60 0.43
C GLY A 175 -3.44 -4.12 0.04
N PRO A 176 -3.33 -3.35 -1.06
CA PRO A 176 -2.08 -2.82 -1.57
C PRO A 176 -1.64 -1.59 -0.75
N THR A 177 -1.31 -1.82 0.52
CA THR A 177 -0.78 -0.80 1.43
C THR A 177 0.74 -0.79 1.36
N ASP A 178 1.32 0.39 1.18
CA ASP A 178 2.77 0.60 1.17
C ASP A 178 3.35 0.69 2.60
N LYS A 179 4.68 0.73 2.68
CA LYS A 179 5.48 0.87 3.90
C LYS A 179 5.21 2.14 4.70
N ASN A 180 4.54 3.13 4.12
CA ASN A 180 4.16 4.39 4.78
C ASN A 180 2.74 4.34 5.36
N GLY A 181 1.92 3.36 4.99
CA GLY A 181 0.52 3.27 5.41
C GLY A 181 -0.44 3.92 4.42
N ASN A 182 -0.02 4.08 3.17
CA ASN A 182 -0.83 4.61 2.09
C ASN A 182 -1.25 3.48 1.15
N SER A 183 -2.33 3.69 0.41
CA SER A 183 -2.81 2.74 -0.58
C SER A 183 -3.33 3.46 -1.82
N VAL A 184 -3.07 2.87 -2.98
CA VAL A 184 -3.67 3.27 -4.26
C VAL A 184 -5.20 3.22 -4.25
N ALA A 185 -5.79 2.53 -3.27
CA ALA A 185 -7.21 2.48 -2.95
C ALA A 185 -7.79 3.77 -2.34
N GLY A 186 -6.98 4.83 -2.17
CA GLY A 186 -7.44 6.12 -1.66
C GLY A 186 -7.18 6.35 -0.17
N VAL A 187 -6.31 5.56 0.48
CA VAL A 187 -5.80 5.87 1.82
C VAL A 187 -4.46 6.60 1.67
N LYS A 188 -4.32 7.77 2.30
CA LYS A 188 -3.11 8.59 2.30
C LYS A 188 -2.88 9.15 3.70
N SER A 189 -2.55 8.26 4.64
CA SER A 189 -2.50 8.58 6.07
C SER A 189 -1.08 8.85 6.58
N ASP A 190 -0.05 8.29 5.93
CA ASP A 190 1.34 8.25 6.41
C ASP A 190 1.52 7.64 7.82
N SER A 191 0.55 6.88 8.32
CA SER A 191 0.55 6.47 9.72
C SER A 191 1.71 5.54 10.09
N TYR A 192 2.16 4.66 9.19
CA TYR A 192 3.34 3.81 9.47
C TYR A 192 4.65 4.57 9.34
N LYS A 193 4.70 5.61 8.49
CA LYS A 193 5.83 6.53 8.42
C LYS A 193 5.97 7.32 9.71
N MET A 194 4.90 7.95 10.17
CA MET A 194 4.87 8.67 11.44
C MET A 194 5.21 7.74 12.62
N LEU A 195 4.71 6.50 12.60
CA LEU A 195 5.00 5.52 13.65
C LEU A 195 6.50 5.21 13.70
N ALA A 196 7.12 4.96 12.54
CA ALA A 196 8.55 4.70 12.43
C ALA A 196 9.40 5.88 12.92
N GLU A 197 9.09 7.09 12.46
CA GLU A 197 9.83 8.31 12.82
C GLU A 197 9.69 8.63 14.32
N GLN A 198 8.49 8.53 14.88
CA GLN A 198 8.26 8.82 16.29
C GLN A 198 8.83 7.73 17.22
N LEU A 199 8.85 6.45 16.81
CA LEU A 199 9.53 5.40 17.57
C LEU A 199 11.06 5.55 17.53
N ALA A 200 11.62 6.03 16.42
CA ALA A 200 13.05 6.34 16.33
C ALA A 200 13.47 7.41 17.35
N GLU A 201 12.63 8.43 17.57
CA GLU A 201 12.79 9.44 18.63
C GLU A 201 12.71 8.85 20.05
N LYS A 202 12.05 7.70 20.23
CA LYS A 202 12.02 6.93 21.49
C LYS A 202 13.16 5.92 21.62
N ASN A 203 14.14 5.99 20.72
CA ASN A 203 15.27 5.08 20.61
C ASN A 203 14.85 3.62 20.33
N ILE A 204 13.85 3.44 19.46
CA ILE A 204 13.37 2.15 18.97
C ILE A 204 13.51 2.18 17.44
N ALA A 205 14.33 1.29 16.89
CA ALA A 205 14.44 1.11 15.45
C ALA A 205 13.15 0.50 14.89
N THR A 206 12.86 0.70 13.61
CA THR A 206 11.73 0.03 12.96
C THR A 206 12.08 -0.53 11.60
N ILE A 207 11.44 -1.64 11.24
CA ILE A 207 11.47 -2.21 9.90
C ILE A 207 10.06 -2.16 9.34
N ARG A 208 9.89 -1.56 8.17
CA ARG A 208 8.61 -1.46 7.44
C ARG A 208 8.83 -1.73 5.95
N TYR A 209 7.82 -2.22 5.25
CA TYR A 209 8.00 -2.72 3.89
C TYR A 209 6.67 -2.76 3.14
N ASP A 210 6.76 -2.71 1.80
CA ASP A 210 5.64 -3.05 0.94
C ASP A 210 5.52 -4.57 0.90
N LYS A 211 4.34 -5.15 1.13
CA LYS A 211 4.16 -6.61 1.07
C LYS A 211 4.57 -7.16 -0.31
N ARG A 212 4.91 -8.45 -0.42
CA ARG A 212 5.22 -9.08 -1.71
C ARG A 212 4.14 -8.76 -2.76
N GLY A 213 4.54 -8.41 -3.98
CA GLY A 213 3.61 -8.04 -5.04
C GLY A 213 3.11 -6.59 -4.96
N ILE A 214 3.50 -5.80 -3.96
CA ILE A 214 3.10 -4.39 -3.77
C ILE A 214 4.32 -3.48 -3.89
N GLY A 215 4.12 -2.30 -4.49
CA GLY A 215 5.12 -1.23 -4.57
C GLY A 215 6.50 -1.69 -5.03
N GLU A 216 7.51 -1.46 -4.19
CA GLU A 216 8.92 -1.81 -4.47
C GLU A 216 9.18 -3.33 -4.56
N ASN A 217 8.23 -4.13 -4.08
CA ASN A 217 8.30 -5.59 -3.98
C ASN A 217 7.38 -6.31 -4.97
N THR A 218 6.88 -5.60 -5.99
CA THR A 218 6.08 -6.17 -7.10
C THR A 218 6.78 -7.33 -7.82
N ILE A 219 8.10 -7.21 -8.05
CA ILE A 219 8.88 -8.18 -8.86
C ILE A 219 9.01 -9.57 -8.23
N ILE A 220 8.77 -9.72 -6.93
CA ILE A 220 8.84 -11.01 -6.22
C ILE A 220 7.73 -11.95 -6.69
N VAL A 221 6.60 -11.38 -7.11
CA VAL A 221 5.41 -12.12 -7.49
C VAL A 221 5.31 -12.20 -9.01
N LYS A 222 5.54 -13.40 -9.56
CA LYS A 222 5.40 -13.64 -11.01
C LYS A 222 3.95 -13.80 -11.45
N ASP A 223 3.15 -14.46 -10.62
CA ASP A 223 1.72 -14.64 -10.81
C ASP A 223 0.99 -14.09 -9.57
N PRO A 224 0.37 -12.90 -9.65
CA PRO A 224 -0.40 -12.33 -8.56
C PRO A 224 -1.51 -13.22 -8.03
N ASN A 225 -2.04 -14.13 -8.86
CA ASN A 225 -3.15 -15.01 -8.50
C ASN A 225 -2.69 -16.25 -7.72
N ALA A 226 -1.38 -16.53 -7.73
CA ALA A 226 -0.81 -17.66 -7.00
C ALA A 226 -0.50 -17.33 -5.53
N VAL A 227 -0.44 -16.03 -5.17
CA VAL A 227 -0.08 -15.60 -3.82
C VAL A 227 -1.15 -16.02 -2.81
N GLN A 228 -0.74 -16.77 -1.79
CA GLN A 228 -1.60 -17.19 -0.69
C GLN A 228 -1.40 -16.28 0.52
N PHE A 229 -2.41 -16.22 1.39
CA PHE A 229 -2.37 -15.47 2.64
C PHE A 229 -1.14 -15.81 3.50
N TYR A 230 -0.83 -17.10 3.59
CA TYR A 230 0.30 -17.56 4.41
C TYR A 230 1.67 -17.14 3.85
N ASP A 231 1.79 -16.79 2.57
CA ASP A 231 3.06 -16.34 2.00
C ASP A 231 3.50 -14.98 2.55
N PHE A 232 2.54 -14.14 2.96
CA PHE A 232 2.82 -12.89 3.68
C PHE A 232 3.29 -13.16 5.12
N ALA A 233 2.72 -14.15 5.80
CA ALA A 233 3.19 -14.54 7.14
C ALA A 233 4.62 -15.12 7.10
N LYS A 234 4.99 -15.84 6.03
CA LYS A 234 6.37 -16.29 5.80
C LYS A 234 7.34 -15.12 5.60
N ASP A 235 6.92 -14.06 4.90
CA ASP A 235 7.74 -12.86 4.75
C ASP A 235 7.99 -12.20 6.11
N VAL A 236 6.94 -12.03 6.92
CA VAL A 236 7.09 -11.51 8.29
C VAL A 236 8.07 -12.36 9.09
N ALA A 237 7.96 -13.70 9.04
CA ALA A 237 8.90 -14.60 9.70
C ALA A 237 10.35 -14.40 9.20
N SER A 238 10.55 -14.21 7.89
CA SER A 238 11.88 -13.94 7.32
C SER A 238 12.45 -12.61 7.81
N ILE A 239 11.62 -11.58 7.98
CA ILE A 239 12.02 -10.29 8.54
C ILE A 239 12.39 -10.43 10.03
N ILE A 240 11.62 -11.21 10.80
CA ILE A 240 11.94 -11.50 12.21
C ILE A 240 13.28 -12.24 12.31
N ALA A 241 13.50 -13.27 11.49
CA ALA A 241 14.75 -14.01 11.46
C ALA A 241 15.94 -13.11 11.10
N TYR A 242 15.79 -12.21 10.13
CA TYR A 242 16.79 -11.19 9.82
C TYR A 242 17.08 -10.28 11.01
N ALA A 243 16.04 -9.78 11.70
CA ALA A 243 16.20 -8.90 12.86
C ALA A 243 16.93 -9.61 14.01
N ASN A 244 16.54 -10.86 14.31
CA ASN A 244 17.20 -11.68 15.33
C ASN A 244 18.67 -11.98 15.03
N SER A 245 19.10 -11.89 13.77
CA SER A 245 20.50 -12.10 13.39
C SER A 245 21.36 -10.83 13.45
N GLN A 246 20.80 -9.66 13.79
CA GLN A 246 21.55 -8.41 13.86
C GLN A 246 21.99 -8.10 15.29
N ASP A 247 23.31 -7.92 15.49
CA ASP A 247 23.86 -7.47 16.76
C ASP A 247 23.45 -6.02 17.13
N SER A 248 22.94 -5.26 16.15
CA SER A 248 22.44 -3.90 16.36
C SER A 248 21.09 -3.84 17.07
N PHE A 249 20.40 -4.98 17.27
CA PHE A 249 19.09 -5.01 17.90
C PHE A 249 19.15 -5.72 19.26
N THR A 250 18.68 -5.05 20.31
CA THR A 250 18.68 -5.60 21.68
C THR A 250 17.49 -6.49 21.98
N SER A 251 16.40 -6.30 21.23
CA SER A 251 15.15 -7.05 21.32
C SER A 251 14.35 -6.85 20.02
N VAL A 252 13.56 -7.85 19.64
CA VAL A 252 12.78 -7.87 18.41
C VAL A 252 11.29 -7.91 18.75
N HIS A 253 10.55 -6.92 18.27
CA HIS A 253 9.11 -6.77 18.50
C HIS A 253 8.38 -6.71 17.16
N VAL A 254 7.10 -7.11 17.15
CA VAL A 254 6.27 -7.06 15.94
C VAL A 254 4.99 -6.27 16.21
N ILE A 255 4.71 -5.28 15.39
CA ILE A 255 3.49 -4.47 15.40
C ILE A 255 2.68 -4.86 14.16
N GLY A 256 1.65 -5.68 14.35
CA GLY A 256 0.72 -6.05 13.29
C GLY A 256 -0.51 -5.15 13.29
N HIS A 257 -0.75 -4.40 12.21
CA HIS A 257 -1.92 -3.54 12.07
C HIS A 257 -3.02 -4.20 11.23
N SER A 258 -4.27 -4.23 11.69
CA SER A 258 -5.42 -4.78 10.92
C SER A 258 -5.14 -6.23 10.44
N GLU A 259 -5.15 -6.52 9.13
CA GLU A 259 -4.69 -7.83 8.59
C GLU A 259 -3.28 -8.21 9.06
N GLY A 260 -2.39 -7.23 9.22
CA GLY A 260 -1.05 -7.43 9.76
C GLY A 260 -1.05 -8.06 11.15
N ALA A 261 -2.11 -7.89 11.95
CA ALA A 261 -2.23 -8.52 13.27
C ALA A 261 -2.22 -10.05 13.18
N ILE A 262 -3.03 -10.63 12.29
CA ILE A 262 -3.08 -12.09 12.10
C ILE A 262 -1.83 -12.59 11.37
N LEU A 263 -1.29 -11.84 10.40
CA LEU A 263 -0.02 -12.21 9.74
C LEU A 263 1.13 -12.31 10.74
N SER A 264 1.27 -11.31 11.61
CA SER A 264 2.25 -11.28 12.68
C SER A 264 2.04 -12.40 13.70
N THR A 265 0.79 -12.67 14.08
CA THR A 265 0.42 -13.78 14.98
C THR A 265 0.90 -15.12 14.42
N LEU A 266 0.69 -15.37 13.13
CA LEU A 266 1.14 -16.61 12.48
C LEU A 266 2.68 -16.68 12.36
N ALA A 267 3.34 -15.55 12.12
CA ALA A 267 4.78 -15.49 11.98
C ALA A 267 5.53 -15.77 13.29
N VAL A 268 5.07 -15.20 14.41
CA VAL A 268 5.71 -15.40 15.73
C VAL A 268 5.48 -16.80 16.31
N GLN A 269 4.59 -17.61 15.73
CA GLN A 269 4.53 -19.05 16.03
C GLN A 269 5.72 -19.82 15.44
N LYS A 270 6.47 -19.22 14.50
CA LYS A 270 7.65 -19.81 13.85
C LYS A 270 8.96 -19.21 14.31
N GLU A 271 8.93 -17.94 14.71
CA GLU A 271 10.10 -17.17 15.10
C GLU A 271 9.95 -16.60 16.50
N THR A 272 11.07 -16.43 17.21
CA THR A 272 11.06 -15.84 18.56
C THR A 272 11.07 -14.31 18.48
N VAL A 273 10.23 -13.68 19.28
CA VAL A 273 10.16 -12.22 19.47
C VAL A 273 10.01 -11.90 20.95
N ASP A 274 10.42 -10.71 21.36
CA ASP A 274 10.26 -10.21 22.72
C ASP A 274 8.81 -9.76 23.00
N SER A 275 8.10 -9.23 22.01
CA SER A 275 6.65 -9.05 22.10
C SER A 275 5.93 -8.92 20.75
N LEU A 276 4.64 -9.23 20.78
CA LEU A 276 3.68 -9.03 19.70
C LEU A 276 2.66 -7.96 20.10
N ILE A 277 2.53 -6.92 19.28
CA ILE A 277 1.55 -5.83 19.47
C ILE A 277 0.55 -5.90 18.31
N LEU A 278 -0.71 -6.16 18.64
CA LEU A 278 -1.83 -6.19 17.71
C LEU A 278 -2.54 -4.85 17.74
N LEU A 279 -2.33 -4.04 16.70
CA LEU A 279 -2.89 -2.71 16.57
C LEU A 279 -4.13 -2.79 15.66
N ALA A 280 -5.30 -2.42 16.17
CA ALA A 280 -6.57 -2.51 15.42
C ALA A 280 -6.77 -3.86 14.70
N GLY A 281 -6.35 -4.97 15.33
CA GLY A 281 -6.47 -6.32 14.77
C GLY A 281 -7.88 -6.90 14.92
N THR A 282 -8.25 -7.81 14.02
CA THR A 282 -9.52 -8.54 14.13
C THR A 282 -9.37 -9.79 14.99
N GLY A 283 -10.35 -10.07 15.86
CA GLY A 283 -10.37 -11.27 16.71
C GLY A 283 -11.18 -12.43 16.14
N ARG A 284 -11.85 -12.21 15.01
CA ARG A 284 -12.67 -13.21 14.30
C ARG A 284 -12.17 -13.45 12.89
N ARG A 285 -12.63 -14.55 12.30
CA ARG A 285 -12.33 -14.91 10.92
C ARG A 285 -12.80 -13.82 9.95
N ILE A 286 -12.03 -13.64 8.87
CA ILE A 286 -12.26 -12.56 7.92
C ILE A 286 -13.64 -12.64 7.23
N ASP A 287 -14.20 -13.84 7.03
CA ASP A 287 -15.55 -14.00 6.47
C ASP A 287 -16.63 -13.38 7.38
N GLU A 288 -16.48 -13.51 8.70
CA GLU A 288 -17.40 -12.86 9.65
C GLU A 288 -17.21 -11.34 9.68
N VAL A 289 -15.96 -10.88 9.70
CA VAL A 289 -15.62 -9.45 9.74
C VAL A 289 -16.12 -8.74 8.48
N MET A 290 -15.90 -9.33 7.30
CA MET A 290 -16.39 -8.80 6.03
C MET A 290 -17.90 -8.66 6.04
N ILE A 291 -18.64 -9.62 6.58
CA ILE A 291 -20.11 -9.51 6.64
C ILE A 291 -20.57 -8.32 7.49
N ASP A 292 -19.93 -8.05 8.63
CA ASP A 292 -20.29 -6.90 9.47
C ASP A 292 -19.97 -5.58 8.73
N GLN A 293 -18.80 -5.48 8.09
CA GLN A 293 -18.39 -4.32 7.30
C GLN A 293 -19.34 -4.07 6.11
N LEU A 294 -19.70 -5.12 5.38
CA LEU A 294 -20.60 -5.04 4.23
C LEU A 294 -22.03 -4.70 4.67
N SER A 295 -22.48 -5.21 5.82
CA SER A 295 -23.81 -4.90 6.37
C SER A 295 -23.98 -3.43 6.75
N ALA A 296 -22.89 -2.74 7.07
CA ALA A 296 -22.90 -1.31 7.36
C ALA A 296 -23.04 -0.43 6.09
N GLN A 297 -22.71 -0.98 4.91
CA GLN A 297 -22.54 -0.18 3.68
C GLN A 297 -23.50 -0.57 2.55
N LEU A 298 -23.87 -1.85 2.44
CA LEU A 298 -24.61 -2.42 1.32
C LEU A 298 -26.10 -2.63 1.62
N SER A 299 -26.89 -2.87 0.57
CA SER A 299 -28.31 -3.24 0.73
C SER A 299 -28.45 -4.66 1.30
N PRO A 300 -29.59 -5.00 1.95
CA PRO A 300 -29.83 -6.35 2.46
C PRO A 300 -29.66 -7.47 1.43
N GLU A 301 -30.01 -7.20 0.16
CA GLU A 301 -29.87 -8.14 -0.95
C GLU A 301 -28.41 -8.43 -1.28
N LEU A 302 -27.57 -7.39 -1.39
CA LEU A 302 -26.14 -7.53 -1.65
C LEU A 302 -25.42 -8.18 -0.46
N VAL A 303 -25.86 -7.91 0.78
CA VAL A 303 -25.34 -8.58 1.98
C VAL A 303 -25.67 -10.07 1.95
N LYS A 304 -26.90 -10.43 1.54
CA LYS A 304 -27.31 -11.84 1.41
C LYS A 304 -26.45 -12.54 0.36
N GLU A 305 -26.28 -11.95 -0.81
CA GLU A 305 -25.42 -12.50 -1.87
C GLU A 305 -23.96 -12.63 -1.40
N SER A 306 -23.43 -11.63 -0.68
CA SER A 306 -22.09 -11.69 -0.09
C SER A 306 -21.90 -12.87 0.86
N LYS A 307 -22.91 -13.21 1.67
CA LYS A 307 -22.90 -14.40 2.54
C LYS A 307 -22.84 -15.70 1.74
N GLU A 308 -23.57 -15.77 0.63
CA GLU A 308 -23.58 -16.92 -0.27
C GLU A 308 -22.22 -17.08 -0.98
N ILE A 309 -21.63 -15.98 -1.45
CA ILE A 309 -20.28 -15.96 -2.04
C ILE A 309 -19.24 -16.42 -1.02
N LEU A 310 -19.22 -15.84 0.18
CA LEU A 310 -18.26 -16.19 1.23
C LEU A 310 -18.37 -17.65 1.66
N ALA A 311 -19.59 -18.22 1.71
CA ALA A 311 -19.78 -19.64 2.00
C ALA A 311 -19.13 -20.54 0.93
N LYS A 312 -19.27 -20.19 -0.36
CA LYS A 312 -18.63 -20.90 -1.48
C LYS A 312 -17.11 -20.75 -1.47
N VAL A 313 -16.61 -19.52 -1.30
CA VAL A 313 -15.17 -19.23 -1.22
C VAL A 313 -14.54 -19.97 -0.03
N LYS A 314 -15.22 -20.04 1.11
CA LYS A 314 -14.81 -20.83 2.28
C LYS A 314 -14.74 -22.33 2.00
N ALA A 315 -15.63 -22.85 1.14
CA ALA A 315 -15.60 -24.23 0.66
C ALA A 315 -14.53 -24.47 -0.42
N GLY A 316 -13.80 -23.44 -0.85
CA GLY A 316 -12.78 -23.50 -1.90
C GLY A 316 -13.32 -23.42 -3.32
N GLU A 317 -14.58 -23.02 -3.48
CA GLU A 317 -15.17 -22.77 -4.80
C GLU A 317 -14.80 -21.37 -5.31
N ILE A 318 -14.64 -21.24 -6.62
CA ILE A 318 -14.52 -19.95 -7.30
C ILE A 318 -15.90 -19.52 -7.77
N VAL A 319 -16.32 -18.32 -7.38
CA VAL A 319 -17.58 -17.71 -7.77
C VAL A 319 -17.34 -16.68 -8.86
N GLU A 320 -17.76 -16.99 -10.09
CA GLU A 320 -17.63 -16.07 -11.23
C GLU A 320 -18.86 -15.18 -11.44
N ASP A 321 -20.05 -15.73 -11.16
CA ASP A 321 -21.33 -15.04 -11.34
C ASP A 321 -21.74 -14.33 -10.05
N MET A 322 -21.78 -12.99 -10.11
CA MET A 322 -22.14 -12.11 -9.00
C MET A 322 -22.57 -10.74 -9.51
N SER A 323 -23.34 -10.01 -8.68
CA SER A 323 -23.69 -8.61 -8.90
C SER A 323 -22.46 -7.74 -9.18
N ASN A 324 -22.57 -6.76 -10.07
CA ASN A 324 -21.44 -5.93 -10.50
C ASN A 324 -20.75 -5.20 -9.34
N GLU A 325 -21.57 -4.80 -8.38
CA GLU A 325 -21.25 -4.21 -7.10
C GLU A 325 -20.26 -5.06 -6.29
N LEU A 326 -20.44 -6.38 -6.32
CA LEU A 326 -19.64 -7.34 -5.55
C LEU A 326 -18.36 -7.77 -6.26
N LYS A 327 -18.24 -7.53 -7.57
CA LYS A 327 -17.02 -7.89 -8.34
C LYS A 327 -15.78 -7.17 -7.85
N MET A 328 -15.92 -5.95 -7.32
CA MET A 328 -14.81 -5.21 -6.72
C MET A 328 -14.43 -5.72 -5.32
N ILE A 329 -15.36 -6.41 -4.65
CA ILE A 329 -15.20 -6.91 -3.27
C ILE A 329 -14.69 -8.35 -3.27
N PHE A 330 -15.19 -9.17 -4.19
CA PHE A 330 -14.84 -10.59 -4.38
C PHE A 330 -14.29 -10.86 -5.78
N PRO A 331 -13.31 -10.09 -6.28
CA PRO A 331 -12.76 -10.32 -7.62
C PRO A 331 -12.23 -11.75 -7.73
N VAL A 332 -12.61 -12.44 -8.80
CA VAL A 332 -12.26 -13.85 -9.05
C VAL A 332 -10.78 -14.16 -8.78
N PRO A 333 -9.80 -13.35 -9.24
CA PRO A 333 -8.39 -13.68 -9.04
C PRO A 333 -7.93 -13.61 -7.57
N SER A 334 -8.64 -12.90 -6.69
CA SER A 334 -8.31 -12.79 -5.27
C SER A 334 -9.05 -13.80 -4.39
N GLN A 335 -10.00 -14.56 -4.93
CA GLN A 335 -10.74 -15.56 -4.15
C GLN A 335 -9.84 -16.68 -3.59
N PRO A 336 -8.82 -17.21 -4.31
CA PRO A 336 -7.87 -18.15 -3.72
C PRO A 336 -7.15 -17.61 -2.49
N TYR A 337 -6.72 -16.34 -2.54
CA TYR A 337 -6.15 -15.64 -1.38
C TYR A 337 -7.15 -15.61 -0.23
N LEU A 338 -8.40 -15.20 -0.48
CA LEU A 338 -9.45 -15.13 0.54
C LEU A 338 -9.78 -16.52 1.14
N THR A 339 -9.88 -17.56 0.31
CA THR A 339 -10.02 -18.96 0.76
C THR A 339 -8.87 -19.36 1.68
N SER A 340 -7.64 -18.96 1.37
CA SER A 340 -6.48 -19.26 2.21
C SER A 340 -6.47 -18.48 3.53
N TRP A 341 -7.04 -17.27 3.57
CA TRP A 341 -7.17 -16.44 4.76
C TRP A 341 -8.27 -16.93 5.72
N ILE A 342 -9.48 -17.23 5.22
CA ILE A 342 -10.65 -17.64 6.03
C ILE A 342 -10.37 -18.85 6.95
N LYS A 343 -9.35 -19.65 6.62
CA LYS A 343 -8.93 -20.81 7.41
C LYS A 343 -8.47 -20.44 8.82
N TYR A 344 -7.92 -19.24 9.01
CA TYR A 344 -7.34 -18.81 10.27
C TYR A 344 -8.36 -18.06 11.13
N ASP A 345 -8.53 -18.54 12.36
CA ASP A 345 -9.27 -17.84 13.41
C ASP A 345 -8.29 -17.03 14.26
N PRO A 346 -8.31 -15.68 14.24
CA PRO A 346 -7.31 -14.90 14.94
C PRO A 346 -7.23 -15.14 16.45
N LYS A 347 -8.36 -15.41 17.11
CA LYS A 347 -8.35 -15.74 18.53
C LYS A 347 -7.65 -17.08 18.76
N GLU A 348 -8.02 -18.13 18.02
CA GLU A 348 -7.40 -19.45 18.16
C GLU A 348 -5.91 -19.43 17.81
N GLU A 349 -5.50 -18.64 16.81
CA GLU A 349 -4.09 -18.47 16.46
C GLU A 349 -3.31 -17.68 17.51
N LEU A 350 -3.92 -16.68 18.16
CA LEU A 350 -3.30 -15.91 19.23
C LEU A 350 -3.13 -16.73 20.53
N GLU A 351 -4.03 -17.68 20.80
CA GLU A 351 -3.90 -18.62 21.93
C GLU A 351 -2.63 -19.49 21.82
N LYS A 352 -2.15 -19.77 20.60
CA LYS A 352 -0.93 -20.55 20.34
C LYS A 352 0.36 -19.75 20.55
N VAL A 353 0.28 -18.42 20.61
CA VAL A 353 1.45 -17.54 20.81
C VAL A 353 1.82 -17.52 22.29
N THR A 354 3.09 -17.83 22.58
CA THR A 354 3.63 -17.83 23.95
C THR A 354 4.39 -16.55 24.33
N ASN A 355 4.76 -15.73 23.33
CA ASN A 355 5.42 -14.44 23.54
C ASN A 355 4.45 -13.45 24.20
N PRO A 356 4.96 -12.45 24.93
CA PRO A 356 4.15 -11.34 25.42
C PRO A 356 3.32 -10.71 24.30
N LYS A 357 2.01 -10.62 24.50
CA LYS A 357 1.03 -10.26 23.47
C LYS A 357 0.11 -9.15 23.97
N PHE A 358 0.13 -8.04 23.25
CA PHE A 358 -0.57 -6.82 23.63
C PHE A 358 -1.55 -6.42 22.54
N VAL A 359 -2.72 -5.92 22.94
CA VAL A 359 -3.74 -5.40 22.02
C VAL A 359 -3.88 -3.90 22.23
N ILE A 360 -3.84 -3.13 21.15
CA ILE A 360 -4.15 -1.70 21.14
C ILE A 360 -5.29 -1.47 20.16
N HIS A 361 -6.35 -0.82 20.60
CA HIS A 361 -7.51 -0.49 19.75
C HIS A 361 -8.02 0.91 20.05
N GLY A 362 -8.76 1.51 19.13
CA GLY A 362 -9.27 2.87 19.26
C GLY A 362 -10.80 2.93 19.26
N THR A 363 -11.42 3.82 20.04
CA THR A 363 -12.89 3.91 20.13
C THR A 363 -13.56 4.53 18.91
N SER A 364 -12.79 5.22 18.05
CA SER A 364 -13.24 5.79 16.79
C SER A 364 -12.88 4.90 15.59
N ASP A 365 -12.49 3.64 15.79
CA ASP A 365 -12.30 2.69 14.70
C ASP A 365 -13.66 2.30 14.10
N ILE A 366 -13.78 2.46 12.77
CA ILE A 366 -15.00 2.17 12.01
C ILE A 366 -14.88 0.90 11.16
N GLN A 367 -13.72 0.24 11.18
CA GLN A 367 -13.45 -0.98 10.41
C GLN A 367 -13.46 -2.22 11.29
N VAL A 368 -12.97 -2.11 12.53
CA VAL A 368 -12.88 -3.20 13.49
C VAL A 368 -13.76 -2.87 14.69
N ILE A 369 -14.69 -3.77 15.02
CA ILE A 369 -15.70 -3.53 16.06
C ILE A 369 -15.30 -4.13 17.41
N ASP A 370 -15.95 -3.70 18.49
CA ASP A 370 -15.69 -4.17 19.87
C ASP A 370 -15.65 -5.70 20.03
N LYS A 371 -16.48 -6.43 19.27
CA LYS A 371 -16.51 -7.90 19.31
C LYS A 371 -15.16 -8.52 18.92
N ASP A 372 -14.46 -7.93 17.98
CA ASP A 372 -13.14 -8.37 17.54
C ASP A 372 -12.09 -8.10 18.62
N VAL A 373 -12.13 -6.93 19.23
CA VAL A 373 -11.24 -6.54 20.31
C VAL A 373 -11.41 -7.44 21.53
N GLU A 374 -12.65 -7.73 21.90
CA GLU A 374 -12.97 -8.60 23.03
C GLU A 374 -12.51 -10.05 22.79
N ALA A 375 -12.60 -10.53 21.55
CA ALA A 375 -12.07 -11.85 21.20
C ALA A 375 -10.54 -11.92 21.34
N LEU A 376 -9.80 -10.90 20.89
CA LEU A 376 -8.35 -10.84 21.09
C LEU A 376 -7.95 -10.67 22.55
N ARG A 377 -8.69 -9.84 23.31
CA ARG A 377 -8.44 -9.57 24.74
C ARG A 377 -8.41 -10.84 25.59
N GLN A 378 -9.21 -11.84 25.24
CA GLN A 378 -9.27 -13.12 25.97
C GLN A 378 -7.94 -13.88 25.96
N SER A 379 -7.09 -13.60 24.97
CA SER A 379 -5.82 -14.27 24.75
C SER A 379 -4.63 -13.32 24.90
N ALA A 380 -4.83 -12.03 25.13
CA ALA A 380 -3.78 -11.03 25.29
C ALA A 380 -3.36 -10.86 26.76
N ASP A 381 -2.10 -10.50 27.01
CA ASP A 381 -1.59 -10.21 28.36
C ASP A 381 -2.05 -8.83 28.85
N GLU A 382 -2.16 -7.87 27.93
CA GLU A 382 -2.65 -6.52 28.22
C GLU A 382 -3.43 -5.99 27.01
N THR A 383 -4.50 -5.23 27.25
CA THR A 383 -5.28 -4.56 26.21
C THR A 383 -5.46 -3.10 26.58
N VAL A 384 -5.13 -2.20 25.66
CA VAL A 384 -5.33 -0.75 25.81
C VAL A 384 -6.34 -0.28 24.77
N ILE A 385 -7.37 0.43 25.24
CA ILE A 385 -8.36 1.10 24.39
C ILE A 385 -8.07 2.59 24.46
N ILE A 386 -7.71 3.18 23.32
CA ILE A 386 -7.38 4.59 23.19
C ILE A 386 -8.64 5.34 22.73
N GLU A 387 -9.14 6.22 23.59
CA GLU A 387 -10.32 7.02 23.27
C GLU A 387 -10.04 7.95 22.08
N GLY A 388 -10.93 8.01 21.10
CA GLY A 388 -10.82 8.90 19.95
C GLY A 388 -9.88 8.45 18.82
N MET A 389 -9.09 7.39 19.02
CA MET A 389 -8.23 6.85 17.95
C MET A 389 -9.05 6.06 16.93
N ASN A 390 -8.80 6.26 15.63
CA ASN A 390 -9.43 5.50 14.55
C ASN A 390 -8.51 4.43 13.93
N HIS A 391 -9.00 3.77 12.88
CA HIS A 391 -8.29 2.69 12.21
C HIS A 391 -6.95 3.14 11.60
N VAL A 392 -6.86 4.37 11.07
CA VAL A 392 -5.59 4.92 10.56
C VAL A 392 -4.76 5.58 11.67
N LEU A 393 -5.03 5.25 12.93
CA LEU A 393 -4.19 5.59 14.09
C LEU A 393 -4.19 7.08 14.44
N LYS A 394 -5.17 7.84 13.96
CA LYS A 394 -5.31 9.28 14.18
C LYS A 394 -6.44 9.57 15.16
N ASN A 395 -6.41 10.76 15.76
CA ASN A 395 -7.58 11.27 16.46
C ASN A 395 -8.71 11.55 15.45
N ALA A 396 -9.90 11.03 15.71
CA ALA A 396 -11.02 11.17 14.80
C ALA A 396 -12.34 11.39 15.55
N PRO A 397 -13.25 12.20 14.98
CA PRO A 397 -14.59 12.38 15.52
C PRO A 397 -15.43 11.10 15.39
N THR A 398 -16.50 11.03 16.16
CA THR A 398 -17.49 9.94 16.09
C THR A 398 -18.40 10.03 14.86
N ASP A 399 -18.49 11.20 14.23
CA ASP A 399 -19.16 11.37 12.94
C ASP A 399 -18.37 10.61 11.85
N VAL A 400 -19.07 9.71 11.15
CA VAL A 400 -18.43 8.75 10.22
C VAL A 400 -17.79 9.47 9.03
N ASP A 401 -18.46 10.48 8.45
CA ASP A 401 -17.93 11.19 7.28
C ASP A 401 -16.70 12.03 7.65
N ALA A 402 -16.73 12.71 8.79
CA ALA A 402 -15.58 13.46 9.30
C ALA A 402 -14.42 12.53 9.71
N ASN A 403 -14.70 11.35 10.25
CA ASN A 403 -13.70 10.33 10.54
C ASN A 403 -13.04 9.81 9.26
N LEU A 404 -13.83 9.47 8.24
CA LEU A 404 -13.33 9.01 6.94
C LEU A 404 -12.44 10.05 6.26
N ALA A 405 -12.71 11.35 6.43
CA ALA A 405 -11.86 12.41 5.88
C ALA A 405 -10.40 12.35 6.40
N THR A 406 -10.17 11.81 7.60
CA THR A 406 -8.82 11.66 8.18
C THR A 406 -7.96 10.61 7.45
N TYR A 407 -8.57 9.66 6.73
CA TYR A 407 -7.86 8.58 6.04
C TYR A 407 -7.05 9.07 4.84
N THR A 408 -7.34 10.27 4.36
CA THR A 408 -6.72 10.90 3.19
C THR A 408 -5.87 12.12 3.53
N ASP A 409 -5.75 12.46 4.81
CA ASP A 409 -5.03 13.65 5.26
C ASP A 409 -3.72 13.26 5.97
N PRO A 410 -2.58 13.27 5.27
CA PRO A 410 -1.29 12.94 5.87
C PRO A 410 -0.75 14.05 6.78
N SER A 411 -1.38 15.23 6.86
CA SER A 411 -0.95 16.30 7.77
C SER A 411 -1.38 16.08 9.22
N LEU A 412 -2.41 15.26 9.44
CA LEU A 412 -2.90 14.93 10.78
C LEU A 412 -1.90 14.02 11.52
N PRO A 413 -1.53 14.35 12.77
CA PRO A 413 -0.63 13.51 13.56
C PRO A 413 -1.29 12.19 13.97
N LEU A 414 -0.47 11.22 14.38
CA LEU A 414 -0.93 10.06 15.14
C LEU A 414 -1.63 10.49 16.43
N HIS A 415 -2.50 9.63 16.95
CA HIS A 415 -3.09 9.83 18.27
C HIS A 415 -2.00 9.91 19.35
N GLU A 416 -2.10 10.89 20.24
CA GLU A 416 -1.03 11.26 21.18
C GLU A 416 -0.66 10.14 22.17
N GLU A 417 -1.61 9.29 22.53
CA GLU A 417 -1.39 8.16 23.44
C GLU A 417 -0.74 6.94 22.77
N LEU A 418 -0.70 6.87 21.43
CA LEU A 418 -0.28 5.67 20.71
C LEU A 418 1.20 5.34 20.93
N ILE A 419 2.08 6.32 20.68
CA ILE A 419 3.53 6.13 20.81
C ILE A 419 3.94 5.80 22.24
N PRO A 420 3.49 6.54 23.28
CA PRO A 420 3.77 6.18 24.67
C PRO A 420 3.30 4.76 25.04
N THR A 421 2.17 4.32 24.50
CA THR A 421 1.64 2.97 24.76
C THR A 421 2.52 1.89 24.14
N ILE A 422 2.92 2.05 22.88
CA ILE A 422 3.82 1.12 22.20
C ILE A 422 5.19 1.09 22.88
N GLU A 423 5.74 2.26 23.23
CA GLU A 423 7.00 2.38 23.95
C GLU A 423 6.97 1.62 25.29
N LYS A 424 5.88 1.75 26.05
CA LYS A 424 5.68 1.02 27.31
C LYS A 424 5.73 -0.49 27.09
N PHE A 425 5.10 -1.01 26.04
CA PHE A 425 5.08 -2.45 25.75
C PHE A 425 6.41 -3.00 25.24
N ILE A 426 7.19 -2.18 24.53
CA ILE A 426 8.51 -2.56 24.02
C ILE A 426 9.56 -2.53 25.14
N LYS A 427 9.45 -1.59 26.08
CA LYS A 427 10.43 -1.41 27.18
C LYS A 427 10.06 -2.13 28.48
N LYS A 428 9.00 -2.95 28.47
CA LYS A 428 8.54 -3.74 29.62
C LYS A 428 9.44 -4.94 29.83
#